data_AF-A0A9E5M9T7-F1
#
_entry.id   AF-A0A9E5M9T7-F1
#
_cell.length_a   1.000
_cell.length_b   1.000
_cell.length_c   1.000
_cell.angle_alpha   90.00
_cell.angle_beta   90.00
_cell.angle_gamma   90.00
#
_symmetry.space_group_name_H-M   'P 1'
#
loop_
_entity.id
_entity.type
_entity.pdbx_description
1 polymer ?
#
loop_
_entity_poly.entity_id
_entity_poly.type
_entity_poly.pdbx_seq_one_letter_code
_entity_poly.pdbx_strand_id
1 'polypeptide(L)'
;ARKKYIYLCTNALLLKRKIDLFKPTKFLTFSVHMDGLEAEHDAAVCRDGTYNTAVEAIKEAVKRGFRVTTNTTLFEGTNPERVRLFFDEMMKLGVEGMMLSPGYSYQKAPDQEHFLGRDRTKKLFHQILANRKKSWKFNLSPNFLEFLQGNVDYECTPWGNPTYNIFGWQKPCYLLQEGYVPTFKELIEDTEWDKYGHKSGNEKCRDCMVHCGYEPSSVDDTFGSVAGFARTVKSAIAYGT
;
A
#
# COMPACT_ATOMS: atom_id res chain seq x y z
N ALA A 1 -8.12 -8.82 25.58
CA ALA A 1 -8.20 -8.24 24.21
C ALA A 1 -7.80 -9.30 23.16
N ARG A 2 -8.43 -9.30 21.97
CA ARG A 2 -8.33 -10.37 20.93
C ARG A 2 -6.98 -10.48 20.19
N LYS A 3 -5.90 -9.83 20.66
CA LYS A 3 -4.55 -9.84 20.02
C LYS A 3 -4.57 -9.56 18.50
N LYS A 4 -5.46 -8.67 18.04
CA LYS A 4 -5.57 -8.26 16.63
C LYS A 4 -4.51 -7.21 16.33
N TYR A 5 -3.88 -7.30 15.16
CA TYR A 5 -3.00 -6.25 14.64
C TYR A 5 -3.83 -5.10 14.09
N ILE A 6 -3.43 -3.88 14.43
CA ILE A 6 -4.07 -2.62 14.04
C ILE A 6 -3.00 -1.78 13.33
N TYR A 7 -3.26 -1.48 12.05
CA TYR A 7 -2.54 -0.47 11.32
C TYR A 7 -3.39 0.80 11.31
N LEU A 8 -2.97 1.80 12.07
CA LEU A 8 -3.66 3.08 12.14
C LEU A 8 -3.08 4.03 11.10
N CYS A 9 -3.79 4.15 9.97
CA CYS A 9 -3.41 5.05 8.89
C CYS A 9 -3.57 6.52 9.30
N THR A 10 -2.58 7.34 8.99
CA THR A 10 -2.57 8.77 9.35
C THR A 10 -1.69 9.58 8.40
N ASN A 11 -2.03 10.85 8.17
CA ASN A 11 -1.14 11.83 7.53
C ASN A 11 -0.14 12.45 8.52
N ALA A 12 -0.11 11.96 9.76
CA ALA A 12 0.77 12.36 10.86
C ALA A 12 0.66 13.81 11.38
N LEU A 13 -0.10 14.70 10.74
CA LEU A 13 -0.24 16.10 11.15
C LEU A 13 -0.71 16.29 12.60
N LEU A 14 -1.51 15.36 13.11
CA LEU A 14 -2.00 15.36 14.50
C LEU A 14 -1.29 14.37 15.40
N LEU A 15 -0.43 13.51 14.85
CA LEU A 15 0.11 12.34 15.56
C LEU A 15 0.89 12.77 16.80
N LYS A 16 1.85 13.69 16.67
CA LYS A 16 2.67 14.20 17.80
C LYS A 16 1.82 14.78 18.94
N ARG A 17 0.70 15.45 18.63
CA ARG A 17 -0.22 16.03 19.63
C ARG A 17 -1.12 15.01 20.32
N LYS A 18 -1.37 13.88 19.66
CA LYS A 18 -2.33 12.85 20.11
C LYS A 18 -1.63 11.57 20.55
N ILE A 19 -0.31 11.49 20.46
CA ILE A 19 0.45 10.26 20.70
C ILE A 19 0.26 9.74 22.13
N ASP A 20 0.03 10.63 23.11
CA ASP A 20 -0.23 10.28 24.51
C ASP A 20 -1.57 9.55 24.73
N LEU A 21 -2.48 9.56 23.74
CA LEU A 21 -3.70 8.77 23.77
C LEU A 21 -3.44 7.28 23.52
N PHE A 22 -2.24 6.93 23.03
CA PHE A 22 -1.89 5.57 22.65
C PHE A 22 -0.77 5.03 23.55
N LYS A 23 -0.69 3.69 23.62
CA LYS A 23 0.41 3.00 24.28
C LYS A 23 1.15 2.13 23.25
N PRO A 24 2.49 2.12 23.23
CA PRO A 24 3.23 1.27 22.31
C PRO A 24 2.93 -0.19 22.62
N THR A 25 2.55 -0.95 21.59
CA THR A 25 2.33 -2.39 21.68
C THR A 25 2.73 -3.05 20.37
N LYS A 26 3.04 -4.34 20.41
CA LYS A 26 3.28 -5.11 19.18
C LYS A 26 2.07 -5.19 18.23
N PHE A 27 0.88 -4.85 18.71
CA PHE A 27 -0.37 -4.95 17.97
C PHE A 27 -0.81 -3.63 17.36
N LEU A 28 -0.15 -2.51 17.66
CA LEU A 28 -0.47 -1.19 17.11
C LEU A 28 0.72 -0.68 16.29
N THR A 29 0.48 -0.45 15.02
CA THR A 29 1.41 0.17 14.09
C THR A 29 0.79 1.45 13.54
N PHE A 30 1.50 2.58 13.59
CA PHE A 30 1.11 3.77 12.85
C PHE A 30 1.55 3.62 11.40
N SER A 31 0.61 3.70 10.47
CA SER A 31 0.91 3.72 9.03
C SER A 31 0.85 5.15 8.52
N VAL A 32 2.00 5.79 8.42
CA VAL A 32 2.11 7.20 8.02
C VAL A 32 2.14 7.32 6.51
N HIS A 33 1.24 8.12 5.94
CA HIS A 33 1.25 8.39 4.51
C HIS A 33 2.45 9.28 4.15
N MET A 34 3.32 8.79 3.28
CA MET A 34 4.54 9.47 2.82
C MET A 34 4.77 9.06 1.36
N ASP A 35 4.73 10.00 0.42
CA ASP A 35 4.71 9.71 -1.03
C ASP A 35 6.01 10.07 -1.75
N GLY A 36 7.06 10.43 -1.01
CA GLY A 36 8.35 10.79 -1.55
C GLY A 36 9.15 11.67 -0.61
N LEU A 37 10.23 12.27 -1.14
CA LEU A 37 10.94 13.34 -0.46
C LEU A 37 10.06 14.59 -0.37
N GLU A 38 10.51 15.61 0.35
CA GLU A 38 9.73 16.81 0.68
C GLU A 38 8.95 17.40 -0.50
N ALA A 39 9.64 17.70 -1.61
CA ALA A 39 9.01 18.29 -2.79
C ALA A 39 7.90 17.41 -3.38
N GLU A 40 8.14 16.10 -3.50
CA GLU A 40 7.15 15.16 -4.04
C GLU A 40 5.95 14.99 -3.10
N HIS A 41 6.21 14.85 -1.80
CA HIS A 41 5.16 14.61 -0.83
C HIS A 41 4.25 15.83 -0.66
N ASP A 42 4.82 17.02 -0.48
CA ASP A 42 4.05 18.25 -0.30
C ASP A 42 3.25 18.60 -1.57
N ALA A 43 3.81 18.33 -2.75
CA ALA A 43 3.09 18.47 -4.02
C ALA A 43 1.91 17.49 -4.12
N ALA A 44 2.11 16.22 -3.76
CA ALA A 44 1.08 15.19 -3.81
C ALA A 44 -0.14 15.49 -2.92
N VAL A 45 0.07 16.20 -1.80
CA VAL A 45 -1.01 16.58 -0.87
C VAL A 45 -1.41 18.06 -0.98
N CYS A 46 -0.88 18.77 -1.99
CA CYS A 46 -1.12 20.18 -2.26
C CYS A 46 -0.92 21.09 -1.02
N ARG A 47 0.09 20.80 -0.20
CA ARG A 47 0.34 21.54 1.03
C ARG A 47 1.81 21.46 1.48
N ASP A 48 2.46 22.63 1.48
CA ASP A 48 3.84 22.77 1.93
C ASP A 48 3.99 22.48 3.44
N GLY A 49 5.14 21.90 3.81
CA GLY A 49 5.55 21.62 5.18
C GLY A 49 4.91 20.38 5.79
N THR A 50 4.10 19.63 5.04
CA THR A 50 3.48 18.39 5.55
C THR A 50 4.51 17.29 5.73
N TYR A 51 5.49 17.21 4.83
CA TYR A 51 6.61 16.26 4.93
C TYR A 51 7.37 16.44 6.24
N ASN A 52 7.81 17.66 6.54
CA ASN A 52 8.58 17.94 7.76
C ASN A 52 7.77 17.61 9.02
N THR A 53 6.48 17.97 9.03
CA THR A 53 5.57 17.64 10.14
C THR A 53 5.45 16.12 10.32
N ALA A 54 5.29 15.37 9.23
CA ALA A 54 5.19 13.92 9.26
C ALA A 54 6.50 13.26 9.72
N VAL A 55 7.66 13.74 9.23
CA VAL A 55 8.99 13.27 9.66
C VAL A 55 9.20 13.48 11.15
N GLU A 56 8.86 14.64 11.70
CA GLU A 56 8.95 14.88 13.14
C GLU A 56 8.06 13.93 13.95
N ALA A 57 6.84 13.69 13.48
CA ALA A 57 5.91 12.79 14.13
C ALA A 57 6.38 11.33 14.08
N ILE A 58 6.97 10.89 12.96
CA ILE A 58 7.61 9.58 12.83
C ILE A 58 8.74 9.44 13.84
N LYS A 59 9.67 10.41 13.89
CA LYS A 59 10.80 10.40 14.84
C LYS A 59 10.32 10.29 16.27
N GLU A 60 9.29 11.05 16.66
CA GLU A 60 8.74 11.01 18.00
C GLU A 60 8.06 9.66 18.31
N ALA A 61 7.30 9.11 17.35
CA ALA A 61 6.66 7.81 17.53
C ALA A 61 7.66 6.66 17.67
N VAL A 62 8.69 6.63 16.81
CA VAL A 62 9.79 5.66 16.90
C VAL A 62 10.53 5.81 18.22
N LYS A 63 10.89 7.03 18.63
CA LYS A 63 11.56 7.32 19.92
C LYS A 63 10.76 6.80 21.12
N ARG A 64 9.43 6.84 21.06
CA ARG A 64 8.54 6.33 22.12
C ARG A 64 8.27 4.83 22.01
N GLY A 65 8.91 4.12 21.09
CA GLY A 65 8.80 2.68 20.92
C GLY A 65 7.53 2.21 20.21
N PHE A 66 6.84 3.09 19.48
CA PHE A 66 5.76 2.67 18.60
C PHE A 66 6.31 2.01 17.33
N ARG A 67 5.58 1.03 16.81
CA ARG A 67 5.81 0.51 15.46
C ARG A 67 5.31 1.54 14.46
N VAL A 68 6.14 1.89 13.48
CA VAL A 68 5.78 2.85 12.43
C VAL A 68 6.11 2.22 11.09
N THR A 69 5.14 2.22 10.18
CA THR A 69 5.31 1.90 8.76
C THR A 69 4.93 3.10 7.93
N THR A 70 5.36 3.16 6.68
CA THR A 70 4.85 4.16 5.73
C THR A 70 3.92 3.52 4.71
N ASN A 71 3.01 4.33 4.16
CA ASN A 71 2.21 3.98 2.99
C ASN A 71 2.51 5.00 1.87
N THR A 72 3.15 4.53 0.81
CA THR A 72 3.66 5.33 -0.31
C THR A 72 2.88 5.05 -1.58
N THR A 73 2.33 6.10 -2.18
CA THR A 73 1.65 6.05 -3.48
C THR A 73 2.57 6.64 -4.53
N LEU A 74 2.82 5.88 -5.61
CA LEU A 74 3.71 6.29 -6.69
C LEU A 74 2.94 6.49 -7.99
N PHE A 75 3.09 7.66 -8.60
CA PHE A 75 2.37 8.09 -9.81
C PHE A 75 3.27 8.07 -11.05
N GLU A 76 2.67 8.19 -12.24
CA GLU A 76 3.43 8.38 -13.48
C GLU A 76 4.36 9.61 -13.40
N GLY A 77 5.51 9.54 -14.05
CA GLY A 77 6.49 10.64 -14.05
C GLY A 77 7.33 10.75 -12.76
N THR A 78 7.04 9.94 -11.74
CA THR A 78 7.85 9.87 -10.53
C THR A 78 9.28 9.43 -10.88
N ASN A 79 10.28 10.16 -10.39
CA ASN A 79 11.70 9.86 -10.63
C ASN A 79 12.15 8.65 -9.78
N PRO A 80 12.55 7.52 -10.40
CA PRO A 80 12.95 6.31 -9.66
C PRO A 80 14.10 6.53 -8.67
N GLU A 81 15.09 7.34 -9.03
CA GLU A 81 16.25 7.62 -8.16
C GLU A 81 15.84 8.40 -6.92
N ARG A 82 14.90 9.34 -7.06
CA ARG A 82 14.37 10.08 -5.91
C ARG A 82 13.55 9.20 -4.98
N VAL A 83 12.79 8.26 -5.51
CA VAL A 83 12.08 7.25 -4.71
C VAL A 83 13.07 6.37 -3.93
N ARG A 84 14.17 5.98 -4.56
CA ARG A 84 15.23 5.19 -3.90
C ARG A 84 15.91 5.98 -2.77
N LEU A 85 16.15 7.27 -2.96
CA LEU A 85 16.63 8.16 -1.89
C LEU A 85 15.59 8.30 -0.76
N PHE A 86 14.32 8.40 -1.10
CA PHE A 86 13.24 8.40 -0.11
C PHE A 86 13.23 7.11 0.72
N PHE A 87 13.44 5.95 0.11
CA PHE A 87 13.55 4.68 0.85
C PHE A 87 14.73 4.69 1.84
N ASP A 88 15.87 5.25 1.45
CA ASP A 88 17.02 5.42 2.35
C ASP A 88 16.65 6.31 3.54
N GLU A 89 15.97 7.44 3.31
CA GLU A 89 15.54 8.34 4.38
C GLU A 89 14.53 7.68 5.32
N MET A 90 13.54 6.95 4.81
CA MET A 90 12.57 6.26 5.65
C MET A 90 13.24 5.21 6.55
N MET A 91 14.18 4.42 6.01
CA MET A 91 14.96 3.48 6.83
C MET A 91 15.81 4.19 7.88
N LYS A 92 16.43 5.34 7.56
CA LYS A 92 17.17 6.16 8.53
C LYS A 92 16.29 6.70 9.67
N LEU A 93 15.01 6.98 9.40
CA LEU A 93 14.06 7.39 10.43
C LEU A 93 13.66 6.26 11.39
N GLY A 94 14.02 5.01 11.08
CA GLY A 94 13.72 3.85 11.91
C GLY A 94 12.30 3.32 11.71
N VAL A 95 11.65 3.59 10.56
CA VAL A 95 10.39 2.92 10.23
C VAL A 95 10.64 1.43 10.02
N GLU A 96 9.71 0.60 10.46
CA GLU A 96 9.83 -0.86 10.41
C GLU A 96 9.74 -1.41 8.98
N GLY A 97 8.98 -0.74 8.13
CA GLY A 97 8.83 -1.11 6.73
C GLY A 97 7.94 -0.15 5.96
N MET A 98 8.04 -0.22 4.64
CA MET A 98 7.32 0.63 3.70
C MET A 98 6.30 -0.20 2.93
N MET A 99 5.07 0.29 2.80
CA MET A 99 4.10 -0.21 1.84
C MET A 99 4.16 0.68 0.60
N LEU A 100 4.22 0.04 -0.56
CA LEU A 100 4.23 0.70 -1.86
C LEU A 100 2.95 0.36 -2.62
N SER A 101 2.37 1.34 -3.28
CA SER A 101 1.23 1.15 -4.16
C SER A 101 1.36 2.04 -5.38
N PRO A 102 1.04 1.55 -6.59
CA PRO A 102 0.80 2.45 -7.70
C PRO A 102 -0.42 3.34 -7.39
N GLY A 103 -0.36 4.59 -7.84
CA GLY A 103 -1.53 5.45 -7.91
C GLY A 103 -2.60 4.82 -8.79
N TYR A 104 -3.85 4.83 -8.33
CA TYR A 104 -4.99 4.31 -9.05
C TYR A 104 -6.01 5.41 -9.27
N SER A 105 -6.36 5.66 -10.53
CA SER A 105 -7.46 6.57 -10.85
C SER A 105 -8.78 5.86 -10.65
N TYR A 106 -9.56 6.33 -9.69
CA TYR A 106 -10.99 6.07 -9.61
C TYR A 106 -11.74 7.31 -10.12
N GLN A 107 -12.99 7.18 -10.54
CA GLN A 107 -13.76 8.28 -11.16
C GLN A 107 -13.85 9.57 -10.33
N LYS A 108 -13.58 9.51 -9.01
CA LYS A 108 -13.57 10.66 -8.10
C LYS A 108 -12.15 11.21 -7.83
N ALA A 109 -11.12 10.62 -8.43
CA ALA A 109 -9.76 11.14 -8.34
C ALA A 109 -9.65 12.43 -9.18
N PRO A 110 -9.12 13.52 -8.61
CA PRO A 110 -9.08 14.83 -9.26
C PRO A 110 -8.17 14.92 -10.48
N ASP A 111 -7.24 13.98 -10.66
CA ASP A 111 -6.31 13.94 -11.80
C ASP A 111 -6.46 12.63 -12.59
N GLN A 112 -7.01 12.74 -13.80
CA GLN A 112 -7.27 11.62 -14.71
C GLN A 112 -6.25 11.56 -15.87
N GLU A 113 -5.43 12.60 -16.07
CA GLU A 113 -4.59 12.74 -17.27
C GLU A 113 -3.23 12.02 -17.16
N HIS A 114 -2.77 11.76 -15.93
CA HIS A 114 -1.44 11.20 -15.65
C HIS A 114 -1.41 9.68 -15.44
N PHE A 115 -2.36 8.92 -16.01
CA PHE A 115 -2.54 7.54 -15.59
C PHE A 115 -1.68 6.51 -16.33
N LEU A 116 -1.03 5.63 -15.57
CA LEU A 116 -0.18 4.52 -16.02
C LEU A 116 -1.03 3.38 -16.60
N GLY A 117 -0.80 2.99 -17.86
CA GLY A 117 -1.14 1.61 -18.25
C GLY A 117 -0.31 0.63 -17.41
N ARG A 118 -0.82 -0.58 -17.11
CA ARG A 118 -0.08 -1.60 -16.29
C ARG A 118 1.38 -1.75 -16.71
N ASP A 119 1.69 -1.67 -18.01
CA ASP A 119 3.05 -1.77 -18.51
C ASP A 119 3.96 -0.60 -18.10
N ARG A 120 3.43 0.63 -18.04
CA ARG A 120 4.16 1.78 -17.52
C ARG A 120 4.40 1.64 -16.02
N THR A 121 3.40 1.20 -15.27
CA THR A 121 3.55 0.88 -13.83
C THR A 121 4.64 -0.16 -13.62
N LYS A 122 4.61 -1.27 -14.37
CA LYS A 122 5.61 -2.33 -14.29
C LYS A 122 7.02 -1.82 -14.57
N LYS A 123 7.19 -0.97 -15.60
CA LYS A 123 8.47 -0.33 -15.92
C LYS A 123 8.97 0.56 -14.77
N LEU A 124 8.11 1.40 -14.21
CA LEU A 124 8.46 2.28 -13.08
C LEU A 124 8.92 1.46 -11.86
N PHE A 125 8.11 0.48 -11.44
CA PHE A 125 8.44 -0.36 -10.29
C PHE A 125 9.66 -1.25 -10.52
N HIS A 126 9.88 -1.72 -11.77
CA HIS A 126 11.12 -2.40 -12.14
C HIS A 126 12.34 -1.49 -11.95
N GLN A 127 12.29 -0.25 -12.43
CA GLN A 127 13.39 0.72 -12.25
C GLN A 127 13.66 1.02 -10.76
N ILE A 128 12.60 1.17 -9.96
CA ILE A 128 12.70 1.47 -8.52
C ILE A 128 13.28 0.28 -7.73
N LEU A 129 12.79 -0.94 -8.00
CA LEU A 129 13.07 -2.12 -7.18
C LEU A 129 14.20 -3.00 -7.73
N ALA A 130 14.67 -2.76 -8.96
CA ALA A 130 15.85 -3.41 -9.50
C ALA A 130 17.07 -3.18 -8.59
N ASN A 131 17.80 -4.26 -8.32
CA ASN A 131 19.00 -4.26 -7.46
C ASN A 131 18.76 -3.49 -6.14
N ARG A 132 17.57 -3.65 -5.54
CA ARG A 132 17.21 -2.96 -4.30
C ARG A 132 18.14 -3.33 -3.15
N LYS A 133 18.40 -2.37 -2.27
CA LYS A 133 19.28 -2.54 -1.12
C LYS A 133 18.63 -3.49 -0.10
N LYS A 134 19.42 -4.40 0.49
CA LYS A 134 18.95 -5.30 1.57
C LYS A 134 18.52 -4.56 2.84
N SER A 135 18.94 -3.31 3.00
CA SER A 135 18.53 -2.44 4.09
C SER A 135 17.10 -1.94 3.94
N TRP A 136 16.50 -1.97 2.74
CA TRP A 136 15.13 -1.55 2.53
C TRP A 136 14.17 -2.64 2.96
N LYS A 137 13.31 -2.31 3.93
CA LYS A 137 12.28 -3.21 4.43
C LYS A 137 10.92 -2.79 3.88
N PHE A 138 10.21 -3.76 3.33
CA PHE A 138 8.85 -3.55 2.81
C PHE A 138 7.87 -4.35 3.65
N ASN A 139 6.77 -3.71 4.04
CA ASN A 139 5.66 -4.38 4.71
C ASN A 139 4.67 -4.89 3.65
N LEU A 140 5.18 -5.70 2.73
CA LEU A 140 4.49 -6.28 1.58
C LEU A 140 5.07 -7.66 1.29
N SER A 141 4.27 -8.55 0.71
CA SER A 141 4.75 -9.86 0.31
C SER A 141 5.81 -9.73 -0.78
N PRO A 142 6.84 -10.60 -0.79
CA PRO A 142 7.82 -10.61 -1.86
C PRO A 142 7.16 -10.82 -3.23
N ASN A 143 6.14 -11.67 -3.30
CA ASN A 143 5.37 -11.95 -4.51
C ASN A 143 4.62 -10.71 -5.04
N PHE A 144 4.09 -9.85 -4.18
CA PHE A 144 3.46 -8.60 -4.60
C PHE A 144 4.49 -7.63 -5.19
N LEU A 145 5.71 -7.57 -4.64
CA LEU A 145 6.79 -6.80 -5.25
C LEU A 145 7.21 -7.36 -6.61
N GLU A 146 7.20 -8.68 -6.80
CA GLU A 146 7.41 -9.30 -8.12
C GLU A 146 6.29 -8.93 -9.11
N PHE A 147 5.03 -8.88 -8.64
CA PHE A 147 3.89 -8.46 -9.44
C PHE A 147 4.01 -7.00 -9.89
N LEU A 148 4.37 -6.10 -8.99
CA LEU A 148 4.60 -4.70 -9.30
C LEU A 148 5.70 -4.52 -10.36
N GLN A 149 6.72 -5.36 -10.36
CA GLN A 149 7.80 -5.35 -11.37
C GLN A 149 7.42 -6.06 -12.68
N GLY A 150 6.26 -6.72 -12.75
CA GLY A 150 5.80 -7.47 -13.92
C GLY A 150 6.38 -8.88 -14.07
N ASN A 151 7.05 -9.40 -13.04
CA ASN A 151 7.68 -10.73 -13.06
C ASN A 151 6.68 -11.88 -12.82
N VAL A 152 5.51 -11.55 -12.26
CA VAL A 152 4.36 -12.44 -12.10
C VAL A 152 3.10 -11.63 -12.36
N ASP A 153 2.04 -12.30 -12.81
CA ASP A 153 0.74 -11.66 -12.99
C ASP A 153 -0.27 -12.31 -12.03
N TYR A 154 -1.09 -11.47 -11.41
CA TYR A 154 -2.14 -11.88 -10.50
C TYR A 154 -3.49 -11.35 -10.97
N GLU A 155 -4.55 -12.07 -10.60
CA GLU A 155 -5.91 -11.54 -10.63
C GLU A 155 -6.21 -10.89 -9.27
N CYS A 156 -7.03 -9.84 -9.27
CA CYS A 156 -7.40 -9.13 -8.05
C CYS A 156 -8.27 -10.01 -7.15
N THR A 157 -8.03 -9.96 -5.84
CA THR A 157 -8.92 -10.53 -4.82
C THR A 157 -9.66 -9.38 -4.12
N PRO A 158 -10.70 -8.78 -4.74
CA PRO A 158 -11.31 -7.55 -4.25
C PRO A 158 -11.99 -7.69 -2.88
N TRP A 159 -12.40 -8.90 -2.49
CA TRP A 159 -12.95 -9.21 -1.16
C TRP A 159 -11.89 -9.42 -0.08
N GLY A 160 -10.60 -9.43 -0.44
CA GLY A 160 -9.49 -9.69 0.49
C GLY A 160 -9.23 -8.56 1.51
N ASN A 161 -9.74 -7.36 1.23
CA ASN A 161 -9.67 -6.22 2.14
C ASN A 161 -11.04 -5.50 2.21
N PRO A 162 -12.02 -6.09 2.92
CA PRO A 162 -13.37 -5.56 2.98
C PRO A 162 -13.41 -4.27 3.82
N THR A 163 -14.17 -3.28 3.36
CA THR A 163 -14.21 -1.95 3.97
C THR A 163 -15.55 -1.72 4.66
N TYR A 164 -15.51 -1.34 5.93
CA TYR A 164 -16.66 -0.91 6.70
C TYR A 164 -16.50 0.56 7.09
N ASN A 165 -17.53 1.37 6.86
CA ASN A 165 -17.56 2.78 7.25
C ASN A 165 -18.95 3.17 7.78
N ILE A 166 -19.17 4.48 7.99
CA ILE A 166 -20.41 5.00 8.57
C ILE A 166 -21.68 4.66 7.76
N PHE A 167 -21.54 4.28 6.48
CA PHE A 167 -22.64 3.88 5.61
C PHE A 167 -22.87 2.35 5.58
N GLY A 168 -21.97 1.56 6.18
CA GLY A 168 -22.01 0.10 6.17
C GLY A 168 -20.82 -0.55 5.48
N TRP A 169 -20.98 -1.78 5.04
CA TRP A 169 -19.98 -2.53 4.25
C TRP A 169 -19.99 -2.04 2.80
N GLN A 170 -18.85 -1.54 2.32
CA GLN A 170 -18.73 -0.94 1.00
C GLN A 170 -18.59 -1.99 -0.11
N LYS A 171 -19.40 -1.86 -1.17
CA LYS A 171 -19.33 -2.67 -2.38
C LYS A 171 -18.62 -1.93 -3.52
N PRO A 172 -18.04 -2.64 -4.49
CA PRO A 172 -17.52 -4.02 -4.34
C PRO A 172 -16.24 -4.04 -3.49
N CYS A 173 -15.45 -2.96 -3.51
CA CYS A 173 -14.14 -2.90 -2.88
C CYS A 173 -13.86 -1.52 -2.26
N TYR A 174 -12.74 -1.40 -1.57
CA TYR A 174 -12.27 -0.18 -0.91
C TYR A 174 -12.27 1.07 -1.83
N LEU A 175 -12.05 0.92 -3.13
CA LEU A 175 -11.88 2.04 -4.06
C LEU A 175 -13.12 2.38 -4.88
N LEU A 176 -13.85 1.39 -5.40
CA LEU A 176 -14.91 1.64 -6.38
C LEU A 176 -16.19 2.22 -5.75
N GLN A 177 -16.51 1.86 -4.50
CA GLN A 177 -17.60 2.45 -3.73
C GLN A 177 -18.91 2.59 -4.52
N GLU A 178 -19.44 1.49 -5.04
CA GLU A 178 -20.66 1.46 -5.86
C GLU A 178 -21.93 1.25 -5.04
N GLY A 179 -21.79 1.01 -3.72
CA GLY A 179 -22.92 0.88 -2.82
C GLY A 179 -22.50 0.42 -1.42
N TYR A 180 -23.49 0.20 -0.56
CA TYR A 180 -23.31 -0.25 0.80
C TYR A 180 -24.33 -1.31 1.19
N VAL A 181 -23.93 -2.24 2.05
CA VAL A 181 -24.81 -3.24 2.66
C VAL A 181 -24.62 -3.30 4.18
N PRO A 182 -25.68 -3.57 4.95
CA PRO A 182 -25.63 -3.58 6.41
C PRO A 182 -24.76 -4.70 7.00
N THR A 183 -24.66 -5.87 6.34
CA THR A 183 -23.96 -7.03 6.89
C THR A 183 -22.79 -7.49 6.03
N PHE A 184 -21.78 -8.08 6.68
CA PHE A 184 -20.64 -8.66 5.97
C PHE A 184 -21.08 -9.84 5.08
N LYS A 185 -22.10 -10.58 5.52
CA LYS A 185 -22.67 -11.70 4.77
C LYS A 185 -23.21 -11.23 3.42
N GLU A 186 -24.03 -10.18 3.41
CA GLU A 186 -24.54 -9.56 2.18
C GLU A 186 -23.41 -9.00 1.30
N LEU A 187 -22.34 -8.44 1.87
CA LEU A 187 -21.19 -7.99 1.08
C LEU A 187 -20.61 -9.17 0.29
N ILE A 188 -20.42 -10.32 0.93
CA ILE A 188 -19.76 -11.47 0.30
C ILE A 188 -20.71 -12.22 -0.64
N GLU A 189 -21.97 -12.40 -0.27
CA GLU A 189 -22.93 -13.22 -1.03
C GLU A 189 -23.62 -12.43 -2.16
N ASP A 190 -23.91 -11.14 -1.98
CA ASP A 190 -24.72 -10.36 -2.95
C ASP A 190 -23.86 -9.49 -3.89
N THR A 191 -22.54 -9.54 -3.78
CA THR A 191 -21.65 -8.84 -4.71
C THR A 191 -21.29 -9.78 -5.86
N GLU A 192 -21.55 -9.34 -7.10
CA GLU A 192 -21.16 -10.06 -8.33
C GLU A 192 -19.65 -9.92 -8.56
N TRP A 193 -18.84 -10.61 -7.76
CA TRP A 193 -17.38 -10.48 -7.71
C TRP A 193 -16.68 -10.73 -9.04
N ASP A 194 -17.25 -11.61 -9.85
CA ASP A 194 -16.85 -11.98 -11.20
C ASP A 194 -16.90 -10.81 -12.21
N LYS A 195 -17.62 -9.73 -11.89
CA LYS A 195 -17.62 -8.47 -12.65
C LYS A 195 -16.48 -7.52 -12.29
N TYR A 196 -15.57 -7.92 -11.40
CA TYR A 196 -14.46 -7.09 -10.95
C TYR A 196 -13.13 -7.83 -11.04
N GLY A 197 -12.05 -7.05 -11.15
CA GLY A 197 -10.71 -7.57 -11.40
C GLY A 197 -10.23 -7.31 -12.82
N HIS A 198 -8.95 -7.53 -13.06
CA HIS A 198 -8.28 -7.22 -14.33
C HIS A 198 -8.89 -7.98 -15.51
N LYS A 199 -9.17 -9.27 -15.32
CA LYS A 199 -9.73 -10.14 -16.37
C LYS A 199 -11.25 -10.03 -16.56
N SER A 200 -11.95 -9.26 -15.72
CA SER A 200 -13.42 -9.16 -15.74
C SER A 200 -14.00 -8.39 -16.94
N GLY A 201 -13.16 -7.66 -17.69
CA GLY A 201 -13.61 -6.71 -18.71
C GLY A 201 -14.13 -5.38 -18.14
N ASN A 202 -14.15 -5.22 -16.82
CA ASN A 202 -14.52 -3.96 -16.18
C ASN A 202 -13.43 -2.89 -16.41
N GLU A 203 -13.80 -1.83 -17.12
CA GLU A 203 -12.88 -0.73 -17.46
C GLU A 203 -12.24 -0.08 -16.23
N LYS A 204 -12.96 -0.01 -15.11
CA LYS A 204 -12.43 0.56 -13.87
C LYS A 204 -11.31 -0.34 -13.32
N CYS A 205 -11.43 -1.67 -13.43
CA CYS A 205 -10.42 -2.60 -12.92
C CYS A 205 -9.26 -2.84 -13.87
N ARG A 206 -9.40 -2.46 -15.16
CA ARG A 206 -8.48 -2.79 -16.25
C ARG A 206 -7.02 -2.56 -15.89
N ASP A 207 -6.69 -1.43 -15.30
CA ASP A 207 -5.30 -1.07 -15.01
C ASP A 207 -4.95 -1.08 -13.51
N CYS A 208 -5.85 -1.61 -12.68
CA CYS A 208 -5.66 -1.65 -11.25
C CYS A 208 -4.48 -2.58 -10.87
N MET A 209 -3.58 -2.11 -10.01
CA MET A 209 -2.45 -2.86 -9.44
C MET A 209 -2.23 -2.56 -7.95
N VAL A 210 -3.25 -2.03 -7.26
CA VAL A 210 -3.15 -1.56 -5.88
C VAL A 210 -3.01 -2.71 -4.87
N HIS A 211 -2.24 -2.48 -3.81
CA HIS A 211 -1.99 -3.51 -2.79
C HIS A 211 -3.26 -4.05 -2.14
N CYS A 212 -4.31 -3.23 -1.93
CA CYS A 212 -5.50 -3.69 -1.18
C CYS A 212 -6.23 -4.90 -1.81
N GLY A 213 -6.13 -5.08 -3.13
CA GLY A 213 -6.69 -6.24 -3.84
C GLY A 213 -5.68 -7.28 -4.30
N TYR A 214 -4.43 -6.86 -4.57
CA TYR A 214 -3.39 -7.76 -5.12
C TYR A 214 -2.42 -8.31 -4.07
N GLU A 215 -2.26 -7.64 -2.93
CA GLU A 215 -1.52 -8.20 -1.79
C GLU A 215 -2.21 -9.49 -1.29
N PRO A 216 -3.55 -9.55 -1.09
CA PRO A 216 -4.22 -10.82 -0.76
C PRO A 216 -3.98 -11.92 -1.81
N SER A 217 -4.06 -11.60 -3.10
CA SER A 217 -3.76 -12.58 -4.17
C SER A 217 -2.34 -13.11 -4.09
N SER A 218 -1.38 -12.23 -3.80
CA SER A 218 0.03 -12.62 -3.67
C SER A 218 0.28 -13.53 -2.46
N VAL A 219 -0.42 -13.28 -1.35
CA VAL A 219 -0.35 -14.07 -0.13
C VAL A 219 -1.00 -15.44 -0.36
N ASP A 220 -2.15 -15.48 -1.03
CA ASP A 220 -2.80 -16.73 -1.43
C ASP A 220 -1.87 -17.58 -2.30
N ASP A 221 -1.21 -17.01 -3.31
CA ASP A 221 -0.21 -17.74 -4.12
C ASP A 221 0.98 -18.23 -3.29
N THR A 222 1.47 -17.44 -2.32
CA THR A 222 2.58 -17.86 -1.45
C THR A 222 2.27 -19.14 -0.68
N PHE A 223 1.04 -19.30 -0.18
CA PHE A 223 0.65 -20.44 0.66
C PHE A 223 -0.14 -21.53 -0.10
N GLY A 224 -0.69 -21.19 -1.26
CA GLY A 224 -1.52 -22.04 -2.09
C GLY A 224 -0.77 -22.74 -3.23
N SER A 225 0.47 -22.32 -3.55
CA SER A 225 1.24 -22.92 -4.65
C SER A 225 2.73 -23.15 -4.33
N VAL A 226 3.28 -24.27 -4.81
CA VAL A 226 4.72 -24.58 -4.69
C VAL A 226 5.57 -23.54 -5.41
N ALA A 227 5.11 -23.09 -6.59
CA ALA A 227 5.80 -22.06 -7.37
C ALA A 227 5.80 -20.70 -6.66
N GLY A 228 4.68 -20.31 -6.05
CA GLY A 228 4.53 -19.09 -5.27
C GLY A 228 5.38 -19.10 -4.00
N PHE A 229 5.44 -20.23 -3.32
CA PHE A 229 6.35 -20.43 -2.18
C PHE A 229 7.82 -20.34 -2.60
N ALA A 230 8.22 -21.06 -3.66
CA ALA A 230 9.60 -21.04 -4.15
C ALA A 230 10.04 -19.64 -4.59
N ARG A 231 9.15 -18.88 -5.25
CA ARG A 231 9.39 -17.47 -5.61
C ARG A 231 9.55 -16.59 -4.37
N THR A 232 8.71 -16.77 -3.36
CA THR A 232 8.83 -16.05 -2.08
C THR A 232 10.18 -16.29 -1.43
N VAL A 233 10.64 -17.55 -1.34
CA VAL A 233 11.96 -17.90 -0.78
C VAL A 233 13.09 -17.28 -1.59
N LYS A 234 13.03 -17.38 -2.93
CA LYS A 234 14.04 -16.78 -3.82
C LYS A 234 14.14 -15.27 -3.61
N SER A 235 13.02 -14.56 -3.58
CA SER A 235 13.00 -13.11 -3.37
C SER A 235 13.46 -12.75 -1.95
N ALA A 236 13.10 -13.54 -0.93
CA ALA A 236 13.56 -13.31 0.44
C ALA A 236 15.09 -13.44 0.57
N ILE A 237 15.69 -14.45 -0.08
CA ILE A 237 17.16 -14.63 -0.10
C ILE A 237 17.85 -13.50 -0.87
N ALA A 238 17.32 -13.15 -2.04
CA ALA A 238 17.90 -12.12 -2.91
C ALA A 238 17.94 -10.75 -2.22
N TYR A 239 16.86 -10.39 -1.51
CA TYR A 239 16.64 -9.03 -1.03
C TYR A 239 16.71 -8.91 0.50
N GLY A 240 16.89 -10.01 1.23
CA GLY A 240 17.09 -10.01 2.68
C GLY A 240 15.88 -9.46 3.44
N THR A 241 14.67 -9.90 3.12
CA THR A 241 13.46 -9.59 3.89
C THR A 241 13.45 -10.31 5.21
#